data_AF-A0A1W0E6S3-F1
#
_entry.id   AF-A0A1W0E6S3-F1
#
_cell.length_a   1.000
_cell.length_b   1.000
_cell.length_c   1.000
_cell.angle_alpha   90.00
_cell.angle_beta   90.00
_cell.angle_gamma   90.00
#
_symmetry.space_group_name_H-M   'P 1'
#
loop_
_entity.id
_entity.type
_entity.pdbx_description
1 polymer ?
#
loop_
_entity_poly.entity_id
_entity_poly.type
_entity_poly.pdbx_seq_one_letter_code
_entity_poly.pdbx_strand_id
1 'polypeptide(L)'
;MFVSCLIYIFTPFFLMKISYTLGLLWALIMSKEDTIRDEDIQTLNDYIHSKKYMDAKKLFEELFAKDKSNNVFNHEYYRFLVKIGDYKKILENKTTFLVTGETEKQLERDLEKLYYGNNKQKSELVSQSPYSISILYVAAINAIANGNRACFIKYLNMAVEVDENDIRVKKLKAQKAAIDGNYDETTLLLEEIGMREEANYLKSIRAQLNNLISMQNDRQRARGCVNLYDNISRLMLMDKFYPSIYTRLARTALENIVDTCLGNGLKGSGMYAGKLVAMDPQNISNVVKYIRILVLDESVLQAENEFEKYKGSFPENVKRFLEGQITTLKKKIEEAEAQKREQEERQKQRYEQRKRSQMGKTDNAGKDFKGYYKCLNANKDMDEKQIKKSWKKAVKKAQVKFNKTEKETGKGDDSELIKINQAKNILLDKDKKAMYDAGIDPEDKQQASNQNYQQYFDFGDGFGDFEEIVAQFFGGGNGHTTRRRIIRFG
;
A
#
# COMPACT_ATOMS: atom_id res chain seq x y z
N MET A 1 -47.85 12.39 53.80
CA MET A 1 -46.49 12.09 54.29
C MET A 1 -46.43 10.58 54.47
N PHE A 2 -45.55 9.88 53.73
CA PHE A 2 -45.46 8.41 53.58
C PHE A 2 -46.71 7.79 52.91
N VAL A 3 -46.68 7.33 51.66
CA VAL A 3 -45.86 6.22 51.15
C VAL A 3 -45.38 6.54 49.71
N SER A 4 -44.14 7.01 49.64
CA SER A 4 -43.25 6.86 48.48
C SER A 4 -42.21 5.80 48.86
N CYS A 5 -41.64 5.11 47.86
CA CYS A 5 -40.60 4.06 47.93
C CYS A 5 -41.13 2.63 47.93
N LEU A 6 -41.40 2.06 46.75
CA LEU A 6 -41.08 0.65 46.42
C LEU A 6 -41.39 0.25 44.95
N ILE A 7 -41.03 1.09 43.98
CA ILE A 7 -40.97 0.65 42.56
C ILE A 7 -39.68 1.20 41.92
N TYR A 8 -38.56 0.78 42.48
CA TYR A 8 -37.28 0.73 41.77
C TYR A 8 -36.72 -0.66 42.05
N ILE A 9 -36.09 -1.26 41.03
CA ILE A 9 -35.58 -2.64 40.96
C ILE A 9 -36.62 -3.61 40.40
N PHE A 10 -36.72 -3.70 39.07
CA PHE A 10 -36.74 -4.97 38.30
C PHE A 10 -36.80 -4.67 36.77
N THR A 11 -35.66 -4.93 36.10
CA THR A 11 -35.46 -5.20 34.66
C THR A 11 -36.00 -4.22 33.57
N PRO A 12 -35.14 -3.58 32.75
CA PRO A 12 -35.57 -2.64 31.70
C PRO A 12 -36.05 -3.31 30.40
N PHE A 13 -36.08 -4.64 30.30
CA PHE A 13 -36.39 -5.32 29.03
C PHE A 13 -37.89 -5.58 28.79
N PHE A 14 -38.71 -5.58 29.85
CA PHE A 14 -40.15 -5.88 29.75
C PHE A 14 -41.03 -4.62 29.60
N LEU A 15 -40.57 -3.47 30.10
CA LEU A 15 -41.32 -2.20 30.07
C LEU A 15 -41.37 -1.54 28.67
N MET A 16 -40.46 -1.89 27.76
CA MET A 16 -40.39 -1.27 26.44
C MET A 16 -41.49 -1.76 25.47
N LYS A 17 -42.08 -2.95 25.72
CA LYS A 17 -43.20 -3.48 24.92
C LYS A 17 -44.57 -2.97 25.35
N ILE A 18 -44.70 -2.49 26.59
CA ILE A 18 -45.98 -2.12 27.21
C ILE A 18 -46.30 -0.61 27.04
N SER A 19 -45.29 0.20 26.72
CA SER A 19 -45.43 1.67 26.61
C SER A 19 -46.25 2.15 25.40
N TYR A 20 -46.24 1.45 24.27
CA TYR A 20 -46.91 1.90 23.03
C TYR A 20 -48.40 1.58 23.04
N THR A 21 -48.75 0.37 23.50
CA THR A 21 -50.13 -0.08 23.68
C THR A 21 -50.87 0.81 24.68
N LEU A 22 -50.22 1.22 25.77
CA LEU A 22 -50.80 2.15 26.75
C LEU A 22 -51.02 3.56 26.19
N GLY A 23 -50.14 4.05 25.30
CA GLY A 23 -50.28 5.37 24.68
C GLY A 23 -51.48 5.47 23.73
N LEU A 24 -51.64 4.46 22.86
CA LEU A 24 -52.78 4.38 21.95
C LEU A 24 -54.10 4.08 22.68
N LEU A 25 -54.07 3.30 23.76
CA LEU A 25 -55.23 3.03 24.61
C LEU A 25 -55.61 4.26 25.47
N TRP A 26 -54.65 5.12 25.81
CA TRP A 26 -54.92 6.45 26.39
C TRP A 26 -55.49 7.45 25.38
N ALA A 27 -55.08 7.38 24.10
CA ALA A 27 -55.67 8.18 23.02
C ALA A 27 -57.17 7.88 22.86
N LEU A 28 -57.51 6.59 22.95
CA LEU A 28 -58.86 6.04 23.01
C LEU A 28 -59.71 6.67 24.12
N ILE A 29 -59.16 6.80 25.34
CA ILE A 29 -59.89 7.31 26.51
C ILE A 29 -60.13 8.83 26.46
N MET A 30 -59.29 9.59 25.73
CA MET A 30 -59.30 11.05 25.73
C MET A 30 -59.87 11.69 24.45
N SER A 31 -60.27 10.89 23.45
CA SER A 31 -60.96 11.36 22.25
C SER A 31 -62.35 11.88 22.62
N LYS A 32 -62.57 13.21 22.51
CA LYS A 32 -63.87 13.84 22.78
C LYS A 32 -64.68 14.18 21.52
N GLU A 33 -64.13 13.95 20.32
CA GLU A 33 -64.81 14.17 19.03
C GLU A 33 -64.35 13.08 18.03
N ASP A 34 -65.24 12.14 17.71
CA ASP A 34 -64.97 10.87 17.00
C ASP A 34 -64.70 11.03 15.50
N THR A 35 -63.50 11.48 15.13
CA THR A 35 -63.02 11.38 13.73
C THR A 35 -62.09 10.18 13.51
N ILE A 36 -61.41 9.71 14.56
CA ILE A 36 -60.52 8.55 14.55
C ILE A 36 -61.23 7.41 15.29
N ARG A 37 -61.51 6.31 14.59
CA ARG A 37 -62.28 5.20 15.14
C ARG A 37 -61.38 4.25 15.93
N ASP A 38 -61.96 3.58 16.92
CA ASP A 38 -61.26 2.54 17.71
C ASP A 38 -60.67 1.44 16.83
N GLU A 39 -61.39 1.04 15.77
CA GLU A 39 -60.93 0.09 14.76
C GLU A 39 -59.62 0.54 14.07
N ASP A 40 -59.48 1.85 13.81
CA ASP A 40 -58.30 2.40 13.14
C ASP A 40 -57.08 2.35 14.10
N ILE A 41 -57.30 2.62 15.40
CA ILE A 41 -56.26 2.50 16.44
C ILE A 41 -55.85 1.05 16.67
N GLN A 42 -56.81 0.12 16.68
CA GLN A 42 -56.54 -1.30 16.80
C GLN A 42 -55.74 -1.80 15.58
N THR A 43 -56.13 -1.38 14.37
CA THR A 43 -55.40 -1.71 13.14
C THR A 43 -53.97 -1.15 13.15
N LEU A 44 -53.77 0.08 13.63
CA LEU A 44 -52.42 0.65 13.83
C LEU A 44 -51.58 -0.18 14.80
N ASN A 45 -52.16 -0.57 15.93
CA ASN A 45 -51.48 -1.45 16.88
C ASN A 45 -51.12 -2.78 16.24
N ASP A 46 -52.03 -3.40 15.50
CA ASP A 46 -51.80 -4.67 14.82
C ASP A 46 -50.69 -4.56 13.79
N TYR A 47 -50.64 -3.47 13.02
CA TYR A 47 -49.53 -3.20 12.10
C TYR A 47 -48.20 -3.02 12.82
N ILE A 48 -48.15 -2.26 13.92
CA ILE A 48 -46.90 -2.07 14.69
C ILE A 48 -46.43 -3.39 15.31
N HIS A 49 -47.34 -4.19 15.90
CA HIS A 49 -47.01 -5.49 16.50
C HIS A 49 -46.59 -6.52 15.46
N SER A 50 -47.25 -6.49 14.30
CA SER A 50 -46.92 -7.35 13.15
C SER A 50 -45.74 -6.81 12.33
N LYS A 51 -45.08 -5.72 12.77
CA LYS A 51 -43.93 -5.08 12.12
C LYS A 51 -44.21 -4.58 10.69
N LYS A 52 -45.47 -4.33 10.34
CA LYS A 52 -45.89 -3.74 9.07
C LYS A 52 -45.77 -2.22 9.10
N TYR A 53 -44.55 -1.72 9.28
CA TYR A 53 -44.31 -0.28 9.50
C TYR A 53 -44.71 0.59 8.31
N MET A 54 -44.65 0.08 7.08
CA MET A 54 -45.11 0.82 5.90
C MET A 54 -46.64 0.97 5.85
N ASP A 55 -47.37 -0.08 6.23
CA ASP A 55 -48.83 -0.02 6.34
C ASP A 55 -49.27 0.86 7.51
N ALA A 56 -48.56 0.77 8.65
CA ALA A 56 -48.73 1.69 9.76
C ALA A 56 -48.48 3.15 9.34
N LYS A 57 -47.42 3.41 8.57
CA LYS A 57 -47.11 4.77 8.06
C LYS A 57 -48.27 5.32 7.23
N LYS A 58 -48.78 4.54 6.27
CA LYS A 58 -49.92 4.96 5.42
C LYS A 58 -51.15 5.28 6.28
N LEU A 59 -51.50 4.39 7.19
CA LEU A 59 -52.67 4.59 8.06
C LEU A 59 -52.50 5.80 8.98
N PHE A 60 -51.31 6.01 9.56
CA PHE A 60 -51.02 7.24 10.31
C PHE A 60 -51.19 8.49 9.45
N GLU A 61 -50.69 8.48 8.21
CA GLU A 61 -50.79 9.61 7.28
C GLU A 61 -52.24 9.94 6.90
N GLU A 62 -53.05 8.90 6.64
CA GLU A 62 -54.47 9.04 6.34
C GLU A 62 -55.24 9.63 7.52
N LEU A 63 -55.03 9.12 8.74
CA LEU A 63 -55.69 9.62 9.93
C LEU A 63 -55.23 11.04 10.29
N PHE A 64 -53.94 11.35 10.16
CA PHE A 64 -53.40 12.69 10.38
C PHE A 64 -53.94 13.72 9.37
N ALA A 65 -54.26 13.30 8.14
CA ALA A 65 -54.91 14.16 7.16
C ALA A 65 -56.38 14.43 7.49
N LYS A 66 -57.08 13.46 8.12
CA LYS A 66 -58.49 13.59 8.52
C LYS A 66 -58.66 14.50 9.73
N ASP A 67 -57.84 14.32 10.76
CA ASP A 67 -57.91 15.11 11.99
C ASP A 67 -56.53 15.42 12.57
N LYS A 68 -56.24 16.71 12.63
CA LYS A 68 -55.00 17.27 13.19
C LYS A 68 -55.16 17.80 14.62
N SER A 69 -56.38 17.83 15.15
CA SER A 69 -56.67 18.39 16.47
C SER A 69 -56.42 17.40 17.61
N ASN A 70 -56.40 16.10 17.32
CA ASN A 70 -56.18 15.05 18.31
C ASN A 70 -54.72 14.99 18.78
N ASN A 71 -54.42 15.67 19.90
CA ASN A 71 -53.08 15.75 20.48
C ASN A 71 -52.48 14.40 20.87
N VAL A 72 -53.28 13.43 21.34
CA VAL A 72 -52.74 12.12 21.77
C VAL A 72 -52.34 11.30 20.55
N PHE A 73 -53.18 11.25 19.52
CA PHE A 73 -52.84 10.65 18.24
C PHE A 73 -51.60 11.30 17.62
N ASN A 74 -51.57 12.65 17.57
CA ASN A 74 -50.43 13.39 17.03
C ASN A 74 -49.13 13.07 17.76
N HIS A 75 -49.17 12.87 19.09
CA HIS A 75 -48.00 12.48 19.88
C HIS A 75 -47.50 11.07 19.54
N GLU A 76 -48.40 10.11 19.37
CA GLU A 76 -48.03 8.75 18.96
C GLU A 76 -47.53 8.71 17.51
N TYR A 77 -48.12 9.51 16.62
CA TYR A 77 -47.63 9.66 15.26
C TYR A 77 -46.25 10.33 15.22
N TYR A 78 -46.03 11.38 16.02
CA TYR A 78 -44.71 12.00 16.20
C TYR A 78 -43.66 10.96 16.63
N ARG A 79 -43.96 10.15 17.66
CA ARG A 79 -43.06 9.08 18.13
C ARG A 79 -42.77 8.06 17.03
N PHE A 80 -43.78 7.72 16.24
CA PHE A 80 -43.62 6.82 15.11
C PHE A 80 -42.71 7.43 14.03
N LEU A 81 -42.94 8.70 13.66
CA LEU A 81 -42.13 9.46 12.70
C LEU A 81 -40.66 9.52 13.13
N VAL A 82 -40.39 9.76 14.42
CA VAL A 82 -39.03 9.71 14.98
C VAL A 82 -38.43 8.33 14.76
N LYS A 83 -39.14 7.25 15.10
CA LYS A 83 -38.61 5.88 14.97
C LYS A 83 -38.29 5.46 13.53
N ILE A 84 -39.05 5.95 12.55
CA ILE A 84 -38.79 5.71 11.11
C ILE A 84 -37.82 6.74 10.50
N GLY A 85 -37.37 7.73 11.29
CA GLY A 85 -36.41 8.75 10.88
C GLY A 85 -36.98 9.81 9.92
N ASP A 86 -38.29 10.05 9.93
CA ASP A 86 -38.95 11.04 9.07
C ASP A 86 -39.00 12.41 9.75
N TYR A 87 -37.82 12.93 10.10
CA TYR A 87 -37.70 14.21 10.83
C TYR A 87 -38.20 15.41 10.01
N LYS A 88 -38.12 15.31 8.67
CA LYS A 88 -38.61 16.36 7.77
C LYS A 88 -40.12 16.58 7.96
N LYS A 89 -40.92 15.49 7.99
CA LYS A 89 -42.37 15.59 8.15
C LYS A 89 -42.77 16.16 9.52
N ILE A 90 -41.98 15.85 10.55
CA ILE A 90 -42.15 16.43 11.89
C ILE A 90 -41.94 17.94 11.84
N LEU A 91 -40.83 18.40 11.26
CA LEU A 91 -40.49 19.83 11.18
C LEU A 91 -41.49 20.62 10.32
N GLU A 92 -41.96 20.04 9.22
CA GLU A 92 -43.01 20.64 8.36
C GLU A 92 -44.36 20.84 9.08
N ASN A 93 -44.63 20.04 10.13
CA ASN A 93 -45.87 20.09 10.91
C ASN A 93 -45.60 20.40 12.40
N LYS A 94 -44.53 21.15 12.70
CA LYS A 94 -44.04 21.39 14.07
C LYS A 94 -45.08 21.96 15.03
N THR A 95 -46.00 22.80 14.53
CA THR A 95 -47.08 23.39 15.34
C THR A 95 -48.09 22.32 15.76
N THR A 96 -48.48 21.43 14.85
CA THR A 96 -49.41 20.32 15.13
C THR A 96 -48.79 19.28 16.08
N PHE A 97 -47.48 19.03 15.96
CA PHE A 97 -46.76 18.12 16.85
C PHE A 97 -46.26 18.77 18.14
N LEU A 98 -46.59 20.05 18.38
CA LEU A 98 -46.18 20.80 19.58
C LEU A 98 -44.66 20.80 19.82
N VAL A 99 -43.87 20.79 18.73
CA VAL A 99 -42.40 20.77 18.77
C VAL A 99 -41.90 22.20 19.03
N THR A 100 -41.11 22.38 20.09
CA THR A 100 -40.60 23.70 20.52
C THR A 100 -39.16 23.64 21.05
N GLY A 101 -38.47 24.79 20.98
CA GLY A 101 -37.22 25.03 21.69
C GLY A 101 -36.07 24.11 21.29
N GLU A 102 -35.55 23.34 22.25
CA GLU A 102 -34.39 22.47 22.05
C GLU A 102 -34.74 21.24 21.19
N THR A 103 -35.97 20.74 21.25
CA THR A 103 -36.40 19.58 20.46
C THR A 103 -36.41 19.88 18.97
N GLU A 104 -36.83 21.09 18.58
CA GLU A 104 -36.78 21.55 17.18
C GLU A 104 -35.34 21.56 16.66
N LYS A 105 -34.43 22.20 17.42
CA LYS A 105 -33.00 22.25 17.08
C LYS A 105 -32.37 20.87 16.98
N GLN A 106 -32.77 19.94 17.86
CA GLN A 106 -32.26 18.58 17.82
C GLN A 106 -32.74 17.84 16.56
N LEU A 107 -34.01 17.97 16.19
CA LEU A 107 -34.57 17.39 14.97
C LEU A 107 -33.94 17.98 13.70
N GLU A 108 -33.65 19.29 13.68
CA GLU A 108 -32.92 19.94 12.59
C GLU A 108 -31.50 19.36 12.45
N ARG A 109 -30.78 19.20 13.56
CA ARG A 109 -29.45 18.56 13.58
C ARG A 109 -29.50 17.11 13.12
N ASP A 110 -30.50 16.34 13.56
CA ASP A 110 -30.65 14.94 13.17
C ASP A 110 -31.00 14.81 11.68
N LEU A 111 -31.82 15.72 11.15
CA LEU A 111 -32.11 15.82 9.72
C LEU A 111 -30.86 16.19 8.91
N GLU A 112 -30.08 17.16 9.39
CA GLU A 112 -28.81 17.57 8.77
C GLU A 112 -27.82 16.40 8.74
N LYS A 113 -27.65 15.68 9.86
CA LYS A 113 -26.85 14.45 9.93
C LYS A 113 -27.34 13.39 8.93
N LEU A 114 -28.67 13.22 8.80
CA LEU A 114 -29.25 12.23 7.91
C LEU A 114 -29.01 12.54 6.43
N TYR A 115 -29.01 13.81 6.03
CA TYR A 115 -28.70 14.18 4.64
C TYR A 115 -27.20 14.31 4.38
N TYR A 116 -26.50 15.11 5.20
CA TYR A 116 -25.15 15.57 4.92
C TYR A 116 -24.06 14.91 5.79
N GLY A 117 -24.45 14.18 6.83
CA GLY A 117 -23.49 13.49 7.70
C GLY A 117 -22.70 12.40 6.98
N ASN A 118 -21.52 12.10 7.49
CA ASN A 118 -20.76 10.93 7.06
C ASN A 118 -21.41 9.63 7.59
N ASN A 119 -20.94 8.47 7.12
CA ASN A 119 -21.53 7.17 7.49
C ASN A 119 -21.53 6.91 9.00
N LYS A 120 -20.52 7.39 9.72
CA LYS A 120 -20.43 7.25 11.18
C LYS A 120 -21.53 8.07 11.87
N GLN A 121 -21.62 9.36 11.54
CA GLN A 121 -22.64 10.26 12.10
C GLN A 121 -24.06 9.77 11.80
N LYS A 122 -24.30 9.26 10.59
CA LYS A 122 -25.60 8.66 10.21
C LYS A 122 -25.92 7.43 11.05
N SER A 123 -24.93 6.56 11.29
CA SER A 123 -25.12 5.34 12.07
C SER A 123 -25.41 5.59 13.56
N GLU A 124 -25.04 6.75 14.11
CA GLU A 124 -25.37 7.14 15.50
C GLU A 124 -26.88 7.32 15.70
N LEU A 125 -27.63 7.64 14.63
CA LEU A 125 -29.08 7.83 14.68
C LEU A 125 -29.87 6.53 14.82
N VAL A 126 -29.24 5.35 14.72
CA VAL A 126 -29.94 4.04 14.81
C VAL A 126 -30.67 3.88 16.15
N SER A 127 -30.12 4.41 17.24
CA SER A 127 -30.73 4.30 18.58
C SER A 127 -32.07 5.04 18.67
N GLN A 128 -32.18 6.18 18.01
CA GLN A 128 -33.36 7.04 17.98
C GLN A 128 -34.35 6.61 16.88
N SER A 129 -33.82 6.17 15.75
CA SER A 129 -34.57 5.86 14.53
C SER A 129 -34.32 4.42 14.05
N PRO A 130 -34.68 3.41 14.87
CA PRO A 130 -34.33 2.01 14.61
C PRO A 130 -35.08 1.40 13.43
N TYR A 131 -36.11 2.06 12.89
CA TYR A 131 -36.91 1.58 11.77
C TYR A 131 -36.69 2.36 10.47
N SER A 132 -35.68 3.23 10.44
CA SER A 132 -35.30 3.95 9.23
C SER A 132 -34.38 3.10 8.36
N ILE A 133 -34.88 2.60 7.21
CA ILE A 133 -34.08 1.79 6.27
C ILE A 133 -32.83 2.54 5.82
N SER A 134 -32.93 3.86 5.59
CA SER A 134 -31.78 4.70 5.21
C SER A 134 -30.65 4.63 6.25
N ILE A 135 -31.01 4.75 7.53
CA ILE A 135 -30.06 4.76 8.64
C ILE A 135 -29.51 3.35 8.87
N LEU A 136 -30.38 2.33 8.89
CA LEU A 136 -29.97 0.93 9.03
C LEU A 136 -29.04 0.48 7.91
N TYR A 137 -29.30 0.91 6.67
CA TYR A 137 -28.44 0.63 5.53
C TYR A 137 -27.03 1.17 5.75
N VAL A 138 -26.91 2.45 6.10
CA VAL A 138 -25.61 3.08 6.33
C VAL A 138 -24.91 2.46 7.55
N ALA A 139 -25.65 2.11 8.61
CA ALA A 139 -25.12 1.43 9.78
C ALA A 139 -24.58 0.03 9.43
N ALA A 140 -25.29 -0.73 8.59
CA ALA A 140 -24.83 -2.01 8.10
C ALA A 140 -23.54 -1.87 7.29
N ILE A 141 -23.51 -0.95 6.31
CA ILE A 141 -22.31 -0.66 5.49
C ILE A 141 -21.12 -0.25 6.36
N ASN A 142 -21.33 0.63 7.35
CA ASN A 142 -20.29 1.05 8.28
C ASN A 142 -19.79 -0.12 9.14
N ALA A 143 -20.68 -1.00 9.59
CA ALA A 143 -20.29 -2.16 10.39
C ALA A 143 -19.42 -3.13 9.58
N ILE A 144 -19.81 -3.47 8.34
CA ILE A 144 -19.05 -4.41 7.52
C ILE A 144 -17.72 -3.82 7.04
N ALA A 145 -17.66 -2.51 6.75
CA ALA A 145 -16.43 -1.79 6.44
C ALA A 145 -15.38 -1.88 7.54
N ASN A 146 -15.82 -1.90 8.80
CA ASN A 146 -14.96 -2.03 9.98
C ASN A 146 -14.74 -3.49 10.42
N GLY A 147 -15.10 -4.47 9.58
CA GLY A 147 -14.94 -5.90 9.89
C GLY A 147 -15.92 -6.45 10.93
N ASN A 148 -16.91 -5.67 11.38
CA ASN A 148 -17.89 -6.09 12.37
C ASN A 148 -19.09 -6.79 11.72
N ARG A 149 -18.90 -8.05 11.34
CA ARG A 149 -19.91 -8.88 10.68
C ARG A 149 -21.16 -9.10 11.54
N ALA A 150 -21.02 -9.18 12.86
CA ALA A 150 -22.16 -9.37 13.77
C ALA A 150 -23.11 -8.16 13.75
N CYS A 151 -22.56 -6.94 13.83
CA CYS A 151 -23.35 -5.72 13.70
C CYS A 151 -23.98 -5.57 12.31
N PHE A 152 -23.24 -5.93 11.25
CA PHE A 152 -23.80 -5.94 9.89
C PHE A 152 -25.04 -6.84 9.79
N ILE A 153 -24.97 -8.09 10.27
CA ILE A 153 -26.11 -9.02 10.26
C ILE A 153 -27.27 -8.46 11.10
N LYS A 154 -26.98 -7.90 12.27
CA LYS A 154 -27.99 -7.28 13.13
C LYS A 154 -28.77 -6.19 12.38
N TYR A 155 -28.08 -5.23 11.77
CA TYR A 155 -28.74 -4.13 11.07
C TYR A 155 -29.44 -4.57 9.79
N LEU A 156 -28.88 -5.54 9.06
CA LEU A 156 -29.57 -6.16 7.92
C LEU A 156 -30.90 -6.80 8.37
N ASN A 157 -30.90 -7.61 9.42
CA ASN A 157 -32.12 -8.24 9.93
C ASN A 157 -33.16 -7.20 10.36
N MET A 158 -32.73 -6.15 11.07
CA MET A 158 -33.62 -5.03 11.42
C MET A 158 -34.22 -4.37 10.16
N ALA A 159 -33.44 -4.20 9.10
CA ALA A 159 -33.94 -3.57 7.86
C ALA A 159 -34.89 -4.49 7.09
N VAL A 160 -34.63 -5.81 7.07
CA VAL A 160 -35.54 -6.82 6.52
C VAL A 160 -36.88 -6.84 7.26
N GLU A 161 -36.85 -6.69 8.59
CA GLU A 161 -38.08 -6.59 9.38
C GLU A 161 -38.90 -5.32 9.06
N VAL A 162 -38.26 -4.26 8.55
CA VAL A 162 -38.97 -3.03 8.17
C VAL A 162 -39.60 -3.14 6.79
N ASP A 163 -38.80 -3.50 5.79
CA ASP A 163 -39.26 -3.77 4.43
C ASP A 163 -38.23 -4.64 3.71
N GLU A 164 -38.57 -5.90 3.51
CA GLU A 164 -37.74 -6.86 2.80
C GLU A 164 -37.55 -6.53 1.31
N ASN A 165 -38.50 -5.80 0.71
CA ASN A 165 -38.51 -5.50 -0.71
C ASN A 165 -37.78 -4.21 -1.08
N ASP A 166 -37.38 -3.39 -0.10
CA ASP A 166 -36.60 -2.18 -0.36
C ASP A 166 -35.28 -2.51 -1.06
N ILE A 167 -34.96 -1.75 -2.11
CA ILE A 167 -33.78 -1.94 -2.96
C ILE A 167 -32.49 -1.97 -2.13
N ARG A 168 -32.39 -1.16 -1.08
CA ARG A 168 -31.22 -1.10 -0.18
C ARG A 168 -31.09 -2.36 0.65
N VAL A 169 -32.21 -2.92 1.11
CA VAL A 169 -32.23 -4.18 1.86
C VAL A 169 -31.80 -5.33 0.95
N LYS A 170 -32.32 -5.40 -0.27
CA LYS A 170 -31.88 -6.37 -1.28
C LYS A 170 -30.39 -6.24 -1.62
N LYS A 171 -29.86 -5.01 -1.71
CA LYS A 171 -28.41 -4.76 -1.87
C LYS A 171 -27.59 -5.34 -0.71
N LEU A 172 -28.00 -5.12 0.54
CA LEU A 172 -27.31 -5.70 1.69
C LEU A 172 -27.36 -7.23 1.70
N LYS A 173 -28.51 -7.83 1.31
CA LYS A 173 -28.64 -9.29 1.15
C LYS A 173 -27.68 -9.82 0.09
N ALA A 174 -27.62 -9.18 -1.08
CA ALA A 174 -26.72 -9.57 -2.16
C ALA A 174 -25.24 -9.51 -1.70
N GLN A 175 -24.88 -8.46 -0.98
CA GLN A 175 -23.55 -8.28 -0.42
C GLN A 175 -23.21 -9.35 0.64
N LYS A 176 -24.14 -9.64 1.56
CA LYS A 176 -23.99 -10.74 2.53
C LYS A 176 -23.75 -12.07 1.80
N ALA A 177 -24.62 -12.41 0.84
CA ALA A 177 -24.52 -13.65 0.07
C ALA A 177 -23.15 -13.75 -0.65
N ALA A 178 -22.65 -12.65 -1.20
CA ALA A 178 -21.36 -12.63 -1.90
C ALA A 178 -20.18 -12.88 -0.95
N ILE A 179 -20.21 -12.28 0.24
CA ILE A 179 -19.21 -12.49 1.30
C ILE A 179 -19.28 -13.93 1.82
N ASP A 180 -20.48 -14.49 1.93
CA ASP A 180 -20.70 -15.88 2.34
C ASP A 180 -20.28 -16.87 1.25
N GLY A 181 -20.12 -16.42 0.00
CA GLY A 181 -19.77 -17.23 -1.17
C GLY A 181 -20.98 -17.84 -1.90
N ASN A 182 -22.20 -17.42 -1.54
CA ASN A 182 -23.43 -17.81 -2.21
C ASN A 182 -23.69 -16.93 -3.44
N TYR A 183 -22.88 -17.11 -4.48
CA TYR A 183 -22.94 -16.26 -5.68
C TYR A 183 -24.20 -16.48 -6.52
N ASP A 184 -24.87 -17.62 -6.40
CA ASP A 184 -26.14 -17.88 -7.09
C ASP A 184 -27.23 -16.96 -6.53
N GLU A 185 -27.36 -16.91 -5.20
CA GLU A 185 -28.25 -15.97 -4.51
C GLU A 185 -27.85 -14.50 -4.77
N THR A 186 -26.56 -14.17 -4.70
CA THR A 186 -26.08 -12.82 -5.05
C THR A 186 -26.55 -12.42 -6.43
N THR A 187 -26.41 -13.31 -7.42
CA THR A 187 -26.72 -12.95 -8.81
C THR A 187 -28.21 -12.74 -9.02
N LEU A 188 -29.06 -13.60 -8.43
CA LEU A 188 -30.50 -13.44 -8.46
C LEU A 188 -30.93 -12.09 -7.85
N LEU A 189 -30.40 -11.76 -6.67
CA LEU A 189 -30.71 -10.50 -6.00
C LEU A 189 -30.25 -9.27 -6.81
N LEU A 190 -29.08 -9.35 -7.47
CA LEU A 190 -28.60 -8.29 -8.36
C LEU A 190 -29.52 -8.10 -9.57
N GLU A 191 -29.99 -9.18 -10.18
CA GLU A 191 -30.93 -9.14 -11.30
C GLU A 191 -32.28 -8.54 -10.90
N GLU A 192 -32.80 -8.91 -9.72
CA GLU A 192 -34.05 -8.35 -9.17
C GLU A 192 -34.00 -6.84 -8.97
N ILE A 193 -32.86 -6.28 -8.58
CA ILE A 193 -32.67 -4.83 -8.39
C ILE A 193 -32.20 -4.12 -9.67
N GLY A 194 -32.20 -4.79 -10.82
CA GLY A 194 -31.85 -4.22 -12.11
C GLY A 194 -30.35 -4.11 -12.41
N MET A 195 -29.49 -4.72 -11.59
CA MET A 195 -28.02 -4.72 -11.74
C MET A 195 -27.54 -5.92 -12.58
N ARG A 196 -28.09 -6.05 -13.80
CA ARG A 196 -27.86 -7.21 -14.69
C ARG A 196 -26.41 -7.31 -15.17
N GLU A 197 -25.75 -6.19 -15.41
CA GLU A 197 -24.35 -6.18 -15.85
C GLU A 197 -23.44 -6.72 -14.74
N GLU A 198 -23.60 -6.25 -13.51
CA GLU A 198 -22.84 -6.70 -12.35
C GLU A 198 -23.07 -8.20 -12.08
N ALA A 199 -24.31 -8.66 -12.21
CA ALA A 199 -24.69 -10.07 -12.18
C ALA A 199 -23.93 -10.91 -13.22
N ASN A 200 -23.87 -10.45 -14.48
CA ASN A 200 -23.19 -11.13 -15.57
C ASN A 200 -21.66 -11.18 -15.37
N TYR A 201 -21.05 -10.07 -14.94
CA TYR A 201 -19.62 -10.03 -14.61
C TYR A 201 -19.30 -11.00 -13.47
N LEU A 202 -20.10 -11.02 -12.40
CA LEU A 202 -19.91 -11.95 -11.28
C LEU A 202 -19.97 -13.41 -11.72
N LYS A 203 -20.98 -13.78 -12.53
CA LYS A 203 -21.11 -15.11 -13.14
C LYS A 203 -19.86 -15.48 -13.95
N SER A 204 -19.40 -14.56 -14.82
CA SER A 204 -18.23 -14.77 -15.68
C SER A 204 -16.95 -14.99 -14.87
N ILE A 205 -16.68 -14.14 -13.89
CA ILE A 205 -15.49 -14.24 -13.03
C ILE A 205 -15.50 -15.55 -12.22
N ARG A 206 -16.66 -15.91 -11.65
CA ARG A 206 -16.80 -17.17 -10.91
C ARG A 206 -16.53 -18.39 -11.80
N ALA A 207 -17.08 -18.40 -13.01
CA ALA A 207 -16.84 -19.47 -13.97
C ALA A 207 -15.36 -19.59 -14.36
N GLN A 208 -14.70 -18.45 -14.65
CA GLN A 208 -13.27 -18.41 -14.92
C GLN A 208 -12.44 -18.95 -13.74
N LEU A 209 -12.76 -18.54 -12.51
CA LEU A 209 -12.06 -19.02 -11.32
C LEU A 209 -12.23 -20.53 -11.13
N ASN A 210 -13.45 -21.05 -11.25
CA ASN A 210 -13.72 -22.48 -11.10
C ASN A 210 -12.96 -23.31 -12.15
N ASN A 211 -12.95 -22.84 -13.40
CA ASN A 211 -12.20 -23.50 -14.47
C ASN A 211 -10.70 -23.54 -14.13
N LEU A 212 -10.12 -22.43 -13.67
CA LEU A 212 -8.71 -22.38 -13.26
C LEU A 212 -8.41 -23.32 -12.10
N ILE A 213 -9.22 -23.32 -11.05
CA ILE A 213 -9.03 -24.18 -9.86
C ILE A 213 -9.05 -25.67 -10.25
N SER A 214 -9.88 -26.05 -11.24
CA SER A 214 -9.96 -27.42 -11.73
C SER A 214 -8.78 -27.85 -12.63
N MET A 215 -7.90 -26.93 -13.02
CA MET A 215 -6.77 -27.26 -13.89
C MET A 215 -5.72 -28.11 -13.17
N GLN A 216 -5.28 -29.18 -13.85
CA GLN A 216 -4.19 -30.06 -13.40
C GLN A 216 -2.81 -29.40 -13.49
N ASN A 217 -2.60 -28.52 -14.48
CA ASN A 217 -1.31 -27.87 -14.68
C ASN A 217 -1.14 -26.68 -13.73
N ASP A 218 -0.41 -26.90 -12.64
CA ASP A 218 -0.10 -25.92 -11.61
C ASP A 218 0.44 -24.59 -12.18
N ARG A 219 1.39 -24.65 -13.11
CA ARG A 219 2.03 -23.43 -13.65
C ARG A 219 1.05 -22.58 -14.46
N GLN A 220 0.20 -23.23 -15.25
CA GLN A 220 -0.85 -22.54 -16.01
C GLN A 220 -1.94 -22.02 -15.09
N ARG A 221 -2.36 -22.81 -14.09
CA ARG A 221 -3.32 -22.40 -13.05
C ARG A 221 -2.84 -21.14 -12.33
N ALA A 222 -1.61 -21.13 -11.83
CA ALA A 222 -1.05 -19.96 -11.12
C ALA A 222 -1.04 -18.70 -12.00
N ARG A 223 -0.57 -18.80 -13.25
CA ARG A 223 -0.57 -17.66 -14.19
C ARG A 223 -1.99 -17.18 -14.50
N GLY A 224 -2.93 -18.11 -14.70
CA GLY A 224 -4.33 -17.78 -14.93
C GLY A 224 -4.96 -17.08 -13.72
N CYS A 225 -4.68 -17.57 -12.51
CA CYS A 225 -5.16 -16.94 -11.27
C CYS A 225 -4.57 -15.54 -11.07
N VAL A 226 -3.30 -15.31 -11.44
CA VAL A 226 -2.69 -13.96 -11.43
C VAL A 226 -3.47 -13.01 -12.35
N ASN A 227 -3.67 -13.40 -13.60
CA ASN A 227 -4.40 -12.58 -14.57
C ASN A 227 -5.85 -12.31 -14.13
N LEU A 228 -6.50 -13.33 -13.56
CA LEU A 228 -7.86 -13.21 -13.06
C LEU A 228 -7.91 -12.29 -11.82
N TYR A 229 -6.96 -12.40 -10.90
CA TYR A 229 -6.86 -11.52 -9.74
C TYR A 229 -6.65 -10.06 -10.15
N ASP A 230 -5.82 -9.78 -11.15
CA ASP A 230 -5.61 -8.41 -11.65
C ASP A 230 -6.87 -7.85 -12.33
N ASN A 231 -7.69 -8.72 -12.95
CA ASN A 231 -9.02 -8.33 -13.43
C ASN A 231 -9.97 -8.04 -12.26
N ILE A 232 -10.08 -8.96 -11.30
CA ILE A 232 -10.92 -8.81 -10.11
C ILE A 232 -10.56 -7.54 -9.34
N SER A 233 -9.27 -7.26 -9.17
CA SER A 233 -8.79 -6.08 -8.45
C SER A 233 -9.27 -4.78 -9.09
N ARG A 234 -9.34 -4.72 -10.43
CA ARG A 234 -9.90 -3.57 -11.15
C ARG A 234 -11.41 -3.47 -10.96
N LEU A 235 -12.12 -4.60 -10.97
CA LEU A 235 -13.56 -4.63 -10.69
C LEU A 235 -13.88 -4.17 -9.27
N MET A 236 -13.08 -4.56 -8.28
CA MET A 236 -13.23 -4.14 -6.88
C MET A 236 -13.10 -2.63 -6.71
N LEU A 237 -12.25 -1.96 -7.49
CA LEU A 237 -12.08 -0.50 -7.43
C LEU A 237 -13.28 0.27 -7.98
N MET A 238 -14.00 -0.33 -8.94
CA MET A 238 -15.16 0.28 -9.59
C MET A 238 -16.48 -0.24 -9.03
N ASP A 239 -16.44 -1.07 -7.98
CA ASP A 239 -17.61 -1.73 -7.44
C ASP A 239 -18.53 -0.74 -6.73
N LYS A 240 -19.84 -0.94 -6.91
CA LYS A 240 -20.89 -0.16 -6.22
C LYS A 240 -21.12 -0.65 -4.79
N PHE A 241 -20.53 -1.78 -4.42
CA PHE A 241 -20.58 -2.36 -3.09
C PHE A 241 -19.27 -2.11 -2.33
N TYR A 242 -19.39 -1.75 -1.05
CA TYR A 242 -18.25 -1.64 -0.15
C TYR A 242 -18.55 -2.33 1.18
N PRO A 243 -17.79 -3.37 1.58
CA PRO A 243 -16.78 -4.11 0.81
C PRO A 243 -17.33 -4.72 -0.49
N SER A 244 -16.45 -4.93 -1.47
CA SER A 244 -16.82 -5.41 -2.80
C SER A 244 -17.40 -6.83 -2.79
N ILE A 245 -18.36 -7.10 -3.68
CA ILE A 245 -18.91 -8.46 -3.90
C ILE A 245 -17.87 -9.44 -4.44
N TYR A 246 -16.77 -8.94 -5.01
CA TYR A 246 -15.69 -9.76 -5.55
C TYR A 246 -14.62 -10.11 -4.50
N THR A 247 -14.69 -9.57 -3.29
CA THR A 247 -13.65 -9.72 -2.26
C THR A 247 -13.29 -11.18 -1.98
N ARG A 248 -14.30 -12.05 -1.89
CA ARG A 248 -14.07 -13.48 -1.64
C ARG A 248 -13.46 -14.20 -2.85
N LEU A 249 -13.88 -13.85 -4.07
CA LEU A 249 -13.28 -14.40 -5.30
C LEU A 249 -11.80 -13.98 -5.41
N ALA A 250 -11.50 -12.73 -5.08
CA ALA A 250 -10.14 -12.20 -5.05
C ALA A 250 -9.27 -12.98 -4.05
N ARG A 251 -9.80 -13.21 -2.84
CA ARG A 251 -9.13 -14.02 -1.82
C ARG A 251 -8.84 -15.44 -2.31
N THR A 252 -9.83 -16.12 -2.89
CA THR A 252 -9.66 -17.48 -3.42
C THR A 252 -8.64 -17.52 -4.56
N ALA A 253 -8.63 -16.52 -5.44
CA ALA A 253 -7.60 -16.42 -6.48
C ALA A 253 -6.19 -16.25 -5.87
N LEU A 254 -6.03 -15.39 -4.87
CA LEU A 254 -4.77 -15.21 -4.14
C LEU A 254 -4.32 -16.49 -3.44
N GLU A 255 -5.21 -17.18 -2.74
CA GLU A 255 -4.93 -18.46 -2.07
C GLU A 255 -4.38 -19.48 -3.07
N ASN A 256 -5.02 -19.60 -4.24
CA ASN A 256 -4.56 -20.52 -5.29
C ASN A 256 -3.19 -20.14 -5.86
N ILE A 257 -2.89 -18.84 -6.02
CA ILE A 257 -1.56 -18.37 -6.45
C ILE A 257 -0.52 -18.78 -5.41
N VAL A 258 -0.75 -18.43 -4.14
CA VAL A 258 0.19 -18.65 -3.04
C VAL A 258 0.44 -20.14 -2.82
N ASP A 259 -0.61 -20.96 -2.79
CA ASP A 259 -0.49 -22.40 -2.56
C ASP A 259 0.23 -23.10 -3.70
N THR A 260 -0.07 -22.70 -4.94
CA THR A 260 0.61 -23.27 -6.11
C THR A 260 2.09 -22.87 -6.14
N CYS A 261 2.43 -21.63 -5.81
CA CYS A 261 3.82 -21.18 -5.75
C CYS A 261 4.60 -21.88 -4.63
N LEU A 262 4.02 -21.99 -3.42
CA LEU A 262 4.64 -22.71 -2.31
C LEU A 262 4.84 -24.19 -2.61
N GLY A 263 3.84 -24.85 -3.21
CA GLY A 263 3.92 -26.27 -3.55
C GLY A 263 4.99 -26.59 -4.59
N ASN A 264 5.24 -25.66 -5.52
CA ASN A 264 6.21 -25.83 -6.61
C ASN A 264 7.56 -25.12 -6.37
N GLY A 265 7.74 -24.44 -5.22
CA GLY A 265 8.95 -23.66 -4.93
C GLY A 265 9.18 -22.50 -5.91
N LEU A 266 8.12 -21.89 -6.43
CA LEU A 266 8.21 -20.79 -7.40
C LEU A 266 8.43 -19.46 -6.68
N LYS A 267 9.45 -18.71 -7.13
CA LYS A 267 9.75 -17.35 -6.65
C LYS A 267 8.85 -16.29 -7.31
N GLY A 268 8.74 -15.13 -6.67
CA GLY A 268 8.10 -13.91 -7.19
C GLY A 268 6.65 -13.71 -6.76
N SER A 269 6.16 -14.47 -5.78
CA SER A 269 4.77 -14.38 -5.29
C SER A 269 4.60 -13.62 -3.98
N GLY A 270 5.67 -13.04 -3.41
CA GLY A 270 5.62 -12.25 -2.17
C GLY A 270 4.54 -11.17 -2.17
N MET A 271 4.37 -10.44 -3.28
CA MET A 271 3.33 -9.41 -3.40
C MET A 271 1.92 -9.98 -3.19
N TYR A 272 1.60 -11.13 -3.79
CA TYR A 272 0.26 -11.74 -3.70
C TYR A 272 0.01 -12.31 -2.30
N ALA A 273 1.03 -12.96 -1.71
CA ALA A 273 0.95 -13.45 -0.34
C ALA A 273 0.77 -12.32 0.68
N GLY A 274 1.47 -11.20 0.50
CA GLY A 274 1.27 -10.00 1.32
C GLY A 274 -0.13 -9.41 1.18
N LYS A 275 -0.68 -9.34 -0.04
CA LYS A 275 -2.08 -8.91 -0.26
C LYS A 275 -3.08 -9.85 0.41
N LEU A 276 -2.83 -11.16 0.40
CA LEU A 276 -3.68 -12.15 1.06
C LEU A 276 -3.69 -11.95 2.59
N VAL A 277 -2.53 -11.69 3.20
CA VAL A 277 -2.44 -11.35 4.63
C VAL A 277 -3.13 -10.03 4.93
N ALA A 278 -2.98 -9.01 4.08
CA ALA A 278 -3.65 -7.72 4.27
C ALA A 278 -5.19 -7.83 4.25
N MET A 279 -5.75 -8.78 3.50
CA MET A 279 -7.20 -9.04 3.46
C MET A 279 -7.74 -9.73 4.73
N ASP A 280 -6.90 -10.47 5.45
CA ASP A 280 -7.26 -11.15 6.69
C ASP A 280 -6.02 -11.35 7.59
N PRO A 281 -5.58 -10.29 8.31
CA PRO A 281 -4.36 -10.35 9.11
C PRO A 281 -4.44 -11.31 10.30
N GLN A 282 -5.64 -11.75 10.67
CA GLN A 282 -5.86 -12.69 11.78
C GLN A 282 -5.69 -14.14 11.33
N ASN A 283 -5.66 -14.41 10.03
CA ASN A 283 -5.46 -15.75 9.49
C ASN A 283 -3.98 -16.14 9.57
N ILE A 284 -3.60 -16.75 10.70
CA ILE A 284 -2.23 -17.20 10.97
C ILE A 284 -1.70 -18.16 9.91
N SER A 285 -2.55 -19.00 9.31
CA SER A 285 -2.15 -19.90 8.22
C SER A 285 -1.62 -19.11 7.01
N ASN A 286 -2.30 -18.04 6.63
CA ASN A 286 -1.87 -17.17 5.53
C ASN A 286 -0.58 -16.41 5.88
N VAL A 287 -0.41 -15.98 7.13
CA VAL A 287 0.84 -15.36 7.60
C VAL A 287 2.01 -16.34 7.49
N VAL A 288 1.83 -17.59 7.92
CA VAL A 288 2.85 -18.64 7.81
C VAL A 288 3.20 -18.89 6.34
N LYS A 289 2.21 -18.97 5.45
CA LYS A 289 2.43 -19.09 4.00
C LYS A 289 3.22 -17.89 3.45
N TYR A 290 2.90 -16.68 3.89
CA TYR A 290 3.60 -15.47 3.45
C TYR A 290 5.07 -15.44 3.87
N ILE A 291 5.39 -15.74 5.13
CA ILE A 291 6.78 -15.82 5.59
C ILE A 291 7.57 -16.87 4.80
N ARG A 292 6.96 -18.03 4.51
CA ARG A 292 7.57 -19.07 3.68
C ARG A 292 7.83 -18.61 2.26
N ILE A 293 6.90 -17.85 1.66
CA ILE A 293 7.11 -17.23 0.34
C ILE A 293 8.27 -16.23 0.39
N LEU A 294 8.36 -15.39 1.43
CA LEU A 294 9.47 -14.42 1.57
C LEU A 294 10.83 -15.13 1.68
N VAL A 295 10.86 -16.27 2.38
CA VAL A 295 12.06 -17.13 2.43
C VAL A 295 12.37 -17.71 1.04
N LEU A 296 11.38 -18.17 0.27
CA LEU A 296 11.59 -18.63 -1.11
C LEU A 296 12.10 -17.49 -2.02
N ASP A 297 11.58 -16.28 -1.82
CA ASP A 297 11.94 -15.06 -2.55
C ASP A 297 13.28 -14.45 -2.05
N GLU A 298 14.00 -15.13 -1.16
CA GLU A 298 15.29 -14.70 -0.58
C GLU A 298 15.24 -13.33 0.12
N SER A 299 14.05 -12.90 0.53
CA SER A 299 13.78 -11.61 1.16
C SER A 299 13.88 -11.71 2.69
N VAL A 300 15.10 -11.98 3.18
CA VAL A 300 15.40 -12.27 4.60
C VAL A 300 14.85 -11.22 5.57
N LEU A 301 15.13 -9.94 5.33
CA LEU A 301 14.72 -8.86 6.23
C LEU A 301 13.20 -8.78 6.38
N GLN A 302 12.46 -8.94 5.28
CA GLN A 302 10.99 -8.93 5.31
C GLN A 302 10.46 -10.16 6.03
N ALA A 303 11.05 -11.33 5.80
CA ALA A 303 10.66 -12.57 6.46
C ALA A 303 10.83 -12.48 7.98
N GLU A 304 11.93 -11.90 8.46
CA GLU A 304 12.17 -11.65 9.89
C GLU A 304 11.17 -10.68 10.50
N ASN A 305 10.95 -9.54 9.84
CA ASN A 305 10.06 -8.51 10.36
C ASN A 305 8.64 -9.05 10.53
N GLU A 306 8.12 -9.77 9.53
CA GLU A 306 6.80 -10.41 9.63
C GLU A 306 6.79 -11.56 10.62
N PHE A 307 7.88 -12.34 10.73
CA PHE A 307 8.00 -13.37 11.75
C PHE A 307 7.93 -12.80 13.17
N GLU A 308 8.72 -11.78 13.49
CA GLU A 308 8.75 -11.16 14.82
C GLU A 308 7.40 -10.50 15.15
N LYS A 309 6.76 -9.85 14.18
CA LYS A 309 5.43 -9.24 14.34
C LYS A 309 4.36 -10.23 14.79
N TYR A 310 4.39 -11.47 14.29
CA TYR A 310 3.39 -12.50 14.59
C TYR A 310 3.90 -13.62 15.51
N LYS A 311 5.13 -13.52 16.00
CA LYS A 311 5.83 -14.56 16.77
C LYS A 311 5.03 -15.12 17.94
N GLY A 312 4.32 -14.25 18.66
CA GLY A 312 3.49 -14.62 19.80
C GLY A 312 2.20 -15.37 19.44
N SER A 313 1.77 -15.31 18.18
CA SER A 313 0.55 -15.97 17.70
C SER A 313 0.81 -17.37 17.12
N PHE A 314 2.08 -17.75 16.93
CA PHE A 314 2.43 -19.04 16.35
C PHE A 314 2.50 -20.16 17.39
N PRO A 315 2.02 -21.37 17.05
CA PRO A 315 2.37 -22.58 17.78
C PRO A 315 3.90 -22.80 17.80
N GLU A 316 4.43 -23.33 18.90
CA GLU A 316 5.88 -23.47 19.12
C GLU A 316 6.58 -24.31 18.02
N ASN A 317 5.92 -25.34 17.49
CA ASN A 317 6.46 -26.13 16.37
C ASN A 317 6.57 -25.32 15.07
N VAL A 318 5.57 -24.48 14.76
CA VAL A 318 5.57 -23.59 13.59
C VAL A 318 6.64 -22.52 13.75
N LYS A 319 6.75 -21.96 14.96
CA LYS A 319 7.77 -20.96 15.29
C LYS A 319 9.18 -21.49 15.03
N ARG A 320 9.54 -22.65 15.60
CA ARG A 320 10.84 -23.30 15.38
C ARG A 320 11.11 -23.61 13.92
N PHE A 321 10.08 -24.06 13.19
CA PHE A 321 10.19 -24.33 11.76
C PHE A 321 10.54 -23.08 10.97
N LEU A 322 9.82 -21.97 11.19
CA LEU A 322 10.06 -20.71 10.49
C LEU A 322 11.40 -20.08 10.89
N GLU A 323 11.74 -20.05 12.17
CA GLU A 323 13.05 -19.59 12.66
C GLU A 323 14.18 -20.37 11.99
N GLY A 324 14.09 -21.70 11.95
CA GLY A 324 15.07 -22.55 11.29
C GLY A 324 15.24 -22.24 9.80
N GLN A 325 14.13 -22.01 9.08
CA GLN A 325 14.18 -21.62 7.66
C GLN A 325 14.86 -20.26 7.45
N ILE A 326 14.49 -19.26 8.26
CA ILE A 326 15.04 -17.90 8.18
C ILE A 326 16.54 -17.91 8.52
N THR A 327 16.95 -18.57 9.61
CA THR A 327 18.36 -18.67 10.02
C THR A 327 19.20 -19.41 8.97
N THR A 328 18.65 -20.48 8.38
CA THR A 328 19.35 -21.20 7.31
C THR A 328 19.54 -20.31 6.08
N LEU A 329 18.53 -19.54 5.69
CA LEU A 329 18.62 -18.62 4.56
C LEU A 329 19.63 -17.50 4.84
N LYS A 330 19.59 -16.87 6.03
CA LYS A 330 20.57 -15.86 6.47
C LYS A 330 22.00 -16.34 6.28
N LYS A 331 22.30 -17.52 6.83
CA LYS A 331 23.64 -18.10 6.75
C LYS A 331 24.08 -18.32 5.30
N LYS A 332 23.18 -18.79 4.42
CA LYS A 332 23.48 -18.96 2.98
C LYS A 332 23.80 -17.63 2.30
N ILE A 333 23.07 -16.57 2.61
CA ILE A 333 23.34 -15.23 2.04
C ILE A 333 24.68 -14.70 2.55
N GLU A 334 24.95 -14.79 3.85
CA GLU A 334 26.22 -14.36 4.46
C GLU A 334 27.42 -15.12 3.87
N GLU A 335 27.30 -16.44 3.68
CA GLU A 335 28.33 -17.28 3.05
C GLU A 335 28.55 -16.90 1.57
N ALA A 336 27.48 -16.66 0.81
CA ALA A 336 27.57 -16.24 -0.59
C ALA A 336 28.25 -14.86 -0.72
N GLU A 337 27.92 -13.91 0.16
CA GLU A 337 28.57 -12.61 0.20
C GLU A 337 30.05 -12.71 0.60
N ALA A 338 30.38 -13.56 1.59
CA ALA A 338 31.75 -13.79 1.99
C ALA A 338 32.59 -14.38 0.85
N GLN A 339 32.06 -15.36 0.12
CA GLN A 339 32.71 -15.94 -1.06
C GLN A 339 32.91 -14.89 -2.16
N LYS A 340 31.92 -14.03 -2.39
CA LYS A 340 32.03 -12.94 -3.37
C LYS A 340 33.14 -11.96 -2.99
N ARG A 341 33.20 -11.53 -1.72
CA ARG A 341 34.28 -10.67 -1.19
C ARG A 341 35.65 -11.31 -1.37
N GLU A 342 35.78 -12.60 -1.05
CA GLU A 342 37.04 -13.32 -1.21
C GLU A 342 37.46 -13.44 -2.69
N GLN A 343 36.50 -13.70 -3.60
CA GLN A 343 36.79 -13.74 -5.03
C GLN A 343 37.26 -12.37 -5.56
N GLU A 344 36.61 -11.28 -5.14
CA GLU A 344 37.02 -9.92 -5.48
C GLU A 344 38.42 -9.59 -4.95
N GLU A 345 38.75 -9.98 -3.71
CA GLU A 345 40.09 -9.82 -3.14
C GLU A 345 41.14 -10.63 -3.89
N ARG A 346 40.87 -11.91 -4.21
CA ARG A 346 41.78 -12.74 -5.01
C ARG A 346 42.00 -12.14 -6.40
N GLN A 347 40.96 -11.58 -7.02
CA GLN A 347 41.07 -10.90 -8.31
C GLN A 347 41.95 -9.65 -8.20
N LYS A 348 41.74 -8.82 -7.16
CA LYS A 348 42.59 -7.65 -6.87
C LYS A 348 44.05 -8.04 -6.65
N GLN A 349 44.30 -9.06 -5.83
CA GLN A 349 45.66 -9.57 -5.58
C GLN A 349 46.34 -10.07 -6.87
N ARG A 350 45.61 -10.82 -7.71
CA ARG A 350 46.13 -11.28 -9.01
C ARG A 350 46.43 -10.13 -9.95
N TYR A 351 45.56 -9.11 -9.99
CA TYR A 351 45.77 -7.89 -10.76
C TYR A 351 47.02 -7.15 -10.30
N GLU A 352 47.18 -6.94 -8.99
CA GLU A 352 48.37 -6.31 -8.41
C GLU A 352 49.65 -7.11 -8.67
N GLN A 353 49.61 -8.44 -8.54
CA GLN A 353 50.75 -9.31 -8.82
C GLN A 353 51.14 -9.27 -10.30
N ARG A 354 50.17 -9.28 -11.22
CA ARG A 354 50.41 -9.12 -12.66
C ARG A 354 51.00 -7.75 -12.97
N LYS A 355 50.44 -6.68 -12.38
CA LYS A 355 50.99 -5.33 -12.51
C LYS A 355 52.45 -5.31 -12.07
N ARG A 356 52.77 -5.82 -10.87
CA ARG A 356 54.14 -5.90 -10.34
C ARG A 356 55.07 -6.72 -11.24
N SER A 357 54.58 -7.82 -11.83
CA SER A 357 55.38 -8.68 -12.72
C SER A 357 55.62 -8.05 -14.10
N GLN A 358 54.69 -7.23 -14.59
CA GLN A 358 54.85 -6.43 -15.81
C GLN A 358 55.75 -5.20 -15.59
N MET A 359 55.86 -4.70 -14.36
CA MET A 359 56.89 -3.72 -13.95
C MET A 359 58.29 -4.35 -13.84
N GLY A 360 58.69 -5.17 -14.81
CA GLY A 360 60.06 -5.64 -14.91
C GLY A 360 61.00 -4.44 -15.10
N LYS A 361 62.09 -4.38 -14.32
CA LYS A 361 63.13 -3.34 -14.45
C LYS A 361 63.59 -3.29 -15.91
N THR A 362 63.45 -2.13 -16.55
CA THR A 362 63.99 -1.92 -17.89
C THR A 362 65.51 -1.74 -17.80
N ASP A 363 66.24 -1.78 -18.93
CA ASP A 363 67.69 -1.51 -18.96
C ASP A 363 68.08 -0.09 -18.47
N ASN A 364 67.07 0.76 -18.27
CA ASN A 364 67.19 2.12 -17.74
C ASN A 364 66.95 2.21 -16.22
N ALA A 365 66.59 1.11 -15.56
CA ALA A 365 66.38 1.08 -14.11
C ALA A 365 67.64 1.58 -13.37
N GLY A 366 67.45 2.50 -12.43
CA GLY A 366 68.55 3.12 -11.70
C GLY A 366 69.32 4.20 -12.47
N LYS A 367 69.03 4.49 -13.74
CA LYS A 367 69.66 5.58 -14.51
C LYS A 367 68.76 6.82 -14.55
N ASP A 368 69.36 8.01 -14.64
CA ASP A 368 68.63 9.26 -14.89
C ASP A 368 68.42 9.45 -16.41
N PHE A 369 67.69 8.53 -17.05
CA PHE A 369 67.67 8.39 -18.51
C PHE A 369 66.97 9.53 -19.25
N LYS A 370 66.06 10.29 -18.61
CA LYS A 370 65.52 11.56 -19.13
C LYS A 370 66.22 12.80 -18.56
N GLY A 371 67.10 12.62 -17.56
CA GLY A 371 67.86 13.68 -16.93
C GLY A 371 67.06 14.52 -15.92
N TYR A 372 65.98 14.00 -15.34
CA TYR A 372 65.13 14.74 -14.39
C TYR A 372 65.85 15.08 -13.08
N TYR A 373 66.64 14.16 -12.52
CA TYR A 373 67.44 14.45 -11.33
C TYR A 373 68.51 15.49 -11.62
N LYS A 374 69.20 15.34 -12.77
CA LYS A 374 70.20 16.29 -13.25
C LYS A 374 69.61 17.67 -13.53
N CYS A 375 68.42 17.73 -14.10
CA CYS A 375 67.72 18.98 -14.45
C CYS A 375 67.36 19.80 -13.20
N LEU A 376 66.93 19.14 -12.13
CA LEU A 376 66.67 19.81 -10.85
C LEU A 376 67.93 19.99 -10.00
N ASN A 377 69.07 19.41 -10.41
CA ASN A 377 70.27 19.28 -9.57
C ASN A 377 69.94 18.64 -8.20
N ALA A 378 69.15 17.56 -8.25
CA ALA A 378 68.70 16.79 -7.11
C ALA A 378 69.38 15.41 -7.08
N ASN A 379 69.61 14.87 -5.88
CA ASN A 379 70.03 13.48 -5.69
C ASN A 379 68.81 12.60 -5.38
N LYS A 380 68.90 11.29 -5.65
CA LYS A 380 67.84 10.30 -5.42
C LYS A 380 67.40 10.22 -3.96
N ASP A 381 68.34 10.45 -3.05
CA ASP A 381 68.14 10.43 -1.59
C ASP A 381 67.50 11.70 -1.04
N MET A 382 67.26 12.72 -1.88
CA MET A 382 66.61 13.95 -1.42
C MET A 382 65.13 13.72 -1.08
N ASP A 383 64.69 14.31 0.02
CA ASP A 383 63.27 14.32 0.40
C ASP A 383 62.44 15.27 -0.50
N GLU A 384 61.12 15.15 -0.43
CA GLU A 384 60.19 15.97 -1.23
C GLU A 384 60.39 17.48 -1.00
N LYS A 385 60.77 17.90 0.21
CA LYS A 385 60.99 19.32 0.54
C LYS A 385 62.27 19.84 -0.11
N GLN A 386 63.33 19.04 -0.13
CA GLN A 386 64.60 19.32 -0.77
C GLN A 386 64.45 19.35 -2.29
N ILE A 387 63.72 18.40 -2.90
CA ILE A 387 63.41 18.39 -4.34
C ILE A 387 62.63 19.65 -4.72
N LYS A 388 61.60 20.04 -3.94
CA LYS A 388 60.82 21.26 -4.18
C LYS A 388 61.67 22.54 -4.10
N LYS A 389 62.66 22.58 -3.19
CA LYS A 389 63.62 23.70 -3.07
C LYS A 389 64.57 23.76 -4.27
N SER A 390 65.04 22.61 -4.74
CA SER A 390 65.90 22.50 -5.93
C SER A 390 65.16 22.89 -7.21
N TRP A 391 63.89 22.48 -7.36
CA TRP A 391 63.02 22.92 -8.45
C TRP A 391 62.86 24.45 -8.51
N LYS A 392 62.55 25.11 -7.38
CA LYS A 392 62.43 26.59 -7.37
C LYS A 392 63.72 27.28 -7.83
N LYS A 393 64.88 26.74 -7.47
CA LYS A 393 66.18 27.26 -7.91
C LYS A 393 66.41 27.02 -9.41
N ALA A 394 66.06 25.84 -9.91
CA ALA A 394 66.16 25.50 -11.32
C ALA A 394 65.26 26.39 -12.19
N VAL A 395 63.98 26.56 -11.82
CA VAL A 395 63.05 27.46 -12.53
C VAL A 395 63.56 28.88 -12.56
N LYS A 396 64.07 29.42 -11.45
CA LYS A 396 64.60 30.79 -11.41
C LYS A 396 65.80 30.97 -12.36
N LYS A 397 66.69 29.98 -12.44
CA LYS A 397 67.83 30.01 -13.37
C LYS A 397 67.37 29.91 -14.83
N ALA A 398 66.45 29.00 -15.14
CA ALA A 398 65.91 28.83 -16.48
C ALA A 398 65.10 30.06 -16.93
N GLN A 399 64.32 30.69 -16.06
CA GLN A 399 63.58 31.92 -16.38
C GLN A 399 64.53 33.08 -16.69
N VAL A 400 65.63 33.23 -15.93
CA VAL A 400 66.64 34.25 -16.22
C VAL A 400 67.29 34.02 -17.59
N LYS A 401 67.58 32.76 -17.94
CA LYS A 401 68.09 32.41 -19.28
C LYS A 401 67.07 32.69 -20.36
N PHE A 402 65.83 32.25 -20.19
CA PHE A 402 64.72 32.47 -21.13
C PHE A 402 64.53 33.96 -21.43
N ASN A 403 64.40 34.78 -20.38
CA ASN A 403 64.23 36.24 -20.53
C ASN A 403 65.42 36.90 -21.21
N LYS A 404 66.64 36.33 -21.08
CA LYS A 404 67.84 36.83 -21.74
C LYS A 404 67.84 36.46 -23.23
N THR A 405 67.56 35.21 -23.56
CA THR A 405 67.50 34.72 -24.95
C THR A 405 66.35 35.36 -25.74
N GLU A 406 65.19 35.57 -25.10
CA GLU A 406 64.04 36.25 -25.69
C GLU A 406 64.38 37.70 -26.05
N LYS A 407 65.10 38.41 -25.17
CA LYS A 407 65.59 39.78 -25.43
C LYS A 407 66.63 39.84 -26.55
N GLU A 408 67.48 38.83 -26.68
CA GLU A 408 68.59 38.82 -27.65
C GLU A 408 68.15 38.35 -29.04
N THR A 409 67.18 37.45 -29.12
CA THR A 409 66.83 36.75 -30.38
C THR A 409 65.36 36.87 -30.80
N GLY A 410 64.52 37.49 -29.97
CA GLY A 410 63.07 37.64 -30.23
C GLY A 410 62.26 36.36 -30.13
N LYS A 411 62.90 35.22 -29.78
CA LYS A 411 62.25 33.93 -29.52
C LYS A 411 62.88 33.31 -28.28
N GLY A 412 62.08 33.00 -27.27
CA GLY A 412 62.54 32.31 -26.07
C GLY A 412 62.49 30.78 -26.25
N ASP A 413 63.52 30.07 -25.77
CA ASP A 413 63.51 28.61 -25.72
C ASP A 413 62.95 28.13 -24.38
N ASP A 414 61.66 27.79 -24.37
CA ASP A 414 60.94 27.30 -23.20
C ASP A 414 61.26 25.83 -22.85
N SER A 415 62.07 25.14 -23.66
CA SER A 415 62.31 23.70 -23.49
C SER A 415 62.90 23.34 -22.13
N GLU A 416 63.81 24.18 -21.58
CA GLU A 416 64.41 23.97 -20.26
C GLU A 416 63.36 24.15 -19.14
N LEU A 417 62.46 25.13 -19.26
CA LEU A 417 61.38 25.37 -18.29
C LEU A 417 60.34 24.25 -18.30
N ILE A 418 59.95 23.77 -19.49
CA ILE A 418 59.04 22.63 -19.65
C ILE A 418 59.64 21.39 -18.99
N LYS A 419 60.92 21.08 -19.27
CA LYS A 419 61.61 19.92 -18.71
C LYS A 419 61.77 19.98 -17.19
N ILE A 420 62.03 21.16 -16.61
CA ILE A 420 62.11 21.36 -15.16
C ILE A 420 60.76 21.07 -14.49
N ASN A 421 59.65 21.47 -15.12
CA ASN A 421 58.32 21.22 -14.60
C ASN A 421 57.91 19.74 -14.72
N GLN A 422 58.26 19.06 -15.81
CA GLN A 422 58.10 17.61 -15.94
C GLN A 422 58.90 16.85 -14.87
N ALA A 423 60.18 17.23 -14.68
CA ALA A 423 61.03 16.64 -13.65
C ALA A 423 60.40 16.77 -12.25
N LYS A 424 59.81 17.93 -11.93
CA LYS A 424 59.11 18.14 -10.66
C LYS A 424 57.85 17.29 -10.55
N ASN A 425 57.04 17.18 -11.60
CA ASN A 425 55.82 16.37 -11.59
C ASN A 425 56.11 14.88 -11.37
N ILE A 426 57.22 14.38 -11.92
CA ILE A 426 57.63 12.99 -11.79
C ILE A 426 58.32 12.74 -10.44
N LEU A 427 59.24 13.61 -10.02
CA LEU A 427 60.06 13.36 -8.83
C LEU A 427 59.38 13.69 -7.48
N LEU A 428 58.28 14.46 -7.48
CA LEU A 428 57.51 14.73 -6.25
C LEU A 428 56.36 13.73 -6.01
N ASP A 429 55.92 13.01 -7.04
CA ASP A 429 54.90 11.97 -6.92
C ASP A 429 55.59 10.63 -6.63
N LYS A 430 55.25 10.00 -5.49
CA LYS A 430 55.92 8.78 -5.03
C LYS A 430 55.80 7.63 -6.03
N ASP A 431 54.65 7.49 -6.68
CA ASP A 431 54.41 6.41 -7.63
C ASP A 431 55.14 6.69 -8.96
N LYS A 432 55.13 7.94 -9.43
CA LYS A 432 55.85 8.33 -10.66
C LYS A 432 57.36 8.30 -10.49
N LYS A 433 57.88 8.73 -9.33
CA LYS A 433 59.30 8.63 -8.98
C LYS A 433 59.73 7.17 -8.96
N ALA A 434 58.94 6.29 -8.33
CA ALA A 434 59.22 4.86 -8.28
C ALA A 434 59.22 4.22 -9.68
N MET A 435 58.30 4.62 -10.57
CA MET A 435 58.28 4.18 -11.98
C MET A 435 59.53 4.67 -12.74
N TYR A 436 59.89 5.95 -12.60
CA TYR A 436 61.07 6.52 -13.22
C TYR A 436 62.37 5.87 -12.72
N ASP A 437 62.49 5.63 -11.42
CA ASP A 437 63.64 4.94 -10.83
C ASP A 437 63.71 3.46 -11.26
N ALA A 438 62.57 2.84 -11.57
CA ALA A 438 62.47 1.52 -12.19
C ALA A 438 62.77 1.54 -13.71
N GLY A 439 63.07 2.70 -14.29
CA GLY A 439 63.45 2.86 -15.69
C GLY A 439 62.27 2.96 -16.66
N ILE A 440 61.05 3.18 -16.15
CA ILE A 440 59.81 3.33 -16.93
C ILE A 440 59.49 4.83 -16.99
N ASP A 441 59.29 5.39 -18.18
CA ASP A 441 58.92 6.79 -18.32
C ASP A 441 57.42 6.98 -18.02
N PRO A 442 57.02 7.69 -16.94
CA PRO A 442 55.61 7.87 -16.60
C PRO A 442 54.83 8.70 -17.62
N GLU A 443 55.51 9.43 -18.52
CA GLU A 443 54.89 10.32 -19.51
C GLU A 443 54.95 9.76 -20.96
N ASP A 444 55.58 8.60 -21.18
CA ASP A 444 55.71 8.00 -22.52
C ASP A 444 54.46 7.20 -22.93
N LYS A 445 53.68 7.77 -23.85
CA LYS A 445 52.46 7.15 -24.40
C LYS A 445 52.72 5.91 -25.26
N GLN A 446 53.93 5.72 -25.80
CA GLN A 446 54.24 4.55 -26.63
C GLN A 446 54.57 3.31 -25.77
N GLN A 447 55.23 3.50 -24.62
CA GLN A 447 55.41 2.43 -23.63
C GLN A 447 54.08 2.01 -22.98
N ALA A 448 53.12 2.93 -22.87
CA ALA A 448 51.77 2.63 -22.40
C ALA A 448 50.93 1.76 -23.35
N SER A 449 51.33 1.60 -24.63
CA SER A 449 50.60 0.77 -25.61
C SER A 449 51.15 -0.66 -25.77
N ASN A 450 52.42 -0.90 -25.40
CA ASN A 450 53.07 -2.21 -25.58
C ASN A 450 53.16 -3.04 -24.28
N GLN A 451 52.78 -2.44 -23.15
CA GLN A 451 52.42 -3.13 -21.92
C GLN A 451 51.13 -2.46 -21.44
N ASN A 452 50.10 -3.24 -21.10
CA ASN A 452 48.75 -2.79 -20.72
C ASN A 452 48.75 -1.84 -19.49
N TYR A 453 49.26 -0.62 -19.66
CA TYR A 453 49.34 0.45 -18.67
C TYR A 453 48.19 1.45 -18.82
N GLN A 454 47.35 1.28 -19.84
CA GLN A 454 46.18 2.12 -20.07
C GLN A 454 45.06 1.92 -19.05
N GLN A 455 45.19 0.97 -18.12
CA GLN A 455 44.22 0.73 -17.03
C GLN A 455 44.69 1.27 -15.66
N TYR A 456 45.90 1.85 -15.55
CA TYR A 456 46.49 2.24 -14.27
C TYR A 456 46.50 3.74 -13.96
N PHE A 457 45.99 4.58 -14.87
CA PHE A 457 45.90 6.04 -14.67
C PHE A 457 44.59 6.63 -15.18
N ASP A 458 43.49 5.88 -15.07
CA ASP A 458 42.15 6.44 -15.21
C ASP A 458 41.59 6.80 -13.82
N PHE A 459 42.14 7.86 -13.25
CA PHE A 459 41.49 8.59 -12.16
C PHE A 459 40.79 9.78 -12.80
N GLY A 460 39.72 9.48 -13.53
CA GLY A 460 39.13 10.43 -14.45
C GLY A 460 37.74 10.10 -15.00
N ASP A 461 36.95 9.19 -14.40
CA ASP A 461 35.49 9.19 -14.63
C ASP A 461 34.65 8.48 -13.55
N GLY A 462 35.01 8.71 -12.28
CA GLY A 462 34.23 8.24 -11.14
C GLY A 462 32.99 9.09 -10.86
N PHE A 463 32.10 9.28 -11.84
CA PHE A 463 30.74 9.81 -11.65
C PHE A 463 29.71 9.37 -12.72
N GLY A 464 30.04 8.39 -13.58
CA GLY A 464 29.10 7.87 -14.60
C GLY A 464 28.26 6.65 -14.17
N ASP A 465 28.78 5.80 -13.29
CA ASP A 465 28.13 4.53 -12.91
C ASP A 465 27.14 4.64 -11.74
N PHE A 466 27.03 5.81 -11.10
CA PHE A 466 26.06 6.02 -10.03
C PHE A 466 24.67 6.40 -10.57
N GLU A 467 24.57 7.02 -11.76
CA GLU A 467 23.28 7.33 -12.38
C GLU A 467 22.60 6.10 -13.00
N GLU A 468 23.35 5.12 -13.51
CA GLU A 468 22.79 3.90 -14.10
C GLU A 468 22.29 2.91 -13.01
N ILE A 469 22.95 2.89 -11.86
CA ILE A 469 22.53 2.12 -10.68
C ILE A 469 21.33 2.79 -9.97
N VAL A 470 21.29 4.13 -9.92
CA VAL A 470 20.13 4.87 -9.37
C VAL A 470 18.90 4.79 -10.31
N ALA A 471 19.09 4.73 -11.63
CA ALA A 471 18.02 4.52 -12.60
C ALA A 471 17.40 3.11 -12.53
N GLN A 472 18.20 2.08 -12.19
CA GLN A 472 17.68 0.73 -11.94
C GLN A 472 16.95 0.57 -10.60
N PHE A 473 17.20 1.45 -9.62
CA PHE A 473 16.57 1.40 -8.30
C PHE A 473 15.33 2.29 -8.13
N PHE A 474 15.13 3.35 -8.92
CA PHE A 474 14.04 4.34 -8.71
C PHE A 474 13.02 4.54 -9.85
N GLY A 475 13.06 3.79 -10.97
CA GLY A 475 12.17 4.05 -12.11
C GLY A 475 11.59 2.82 -12.79
N GLY A 476 10.47 2.30 -12.30
CA GLY A 476 9.69 1.28 -13.01
C GLY A 476 8.91 1.84 -14.22
N GLY A 477 8.69 1.00 -15.24
CA GLY A 477 7.57 1.16 -16.17
C GLY A 477 7.90 0.99 -17.67
N ASN A 478 7.37 -0.09 -18.24
CA ASN A 478 6.94 -0.30 -19.64
C ASN A 478 7.24 0.77 -20.71
N GLY A 479 7.65 0.32 -21.91
CA GLY A 479 7.20 0.98 -23.14
C GLY A 479 8.05 0.82 -24.40
N HIS A 480 7.57 -0.03 -25.32
CA HIS A 480 7.65 0.14 -26.77
C HIS A 480 9.01 0.09 -27.50
N THR A 481 9.26 -1.10 -28.03
CA THR A 481 9.81 -1.32 -29.38
C THR A 481 9.18 -0.36 -30.40
N THR A 482 9.88 0.73 -30.72
CA THR A 482 9.63 1.51 -31.94
C THR A 482 10.85 1.40 -32.85
N ARG A 483 10.72 0.53 -33.84
CA ARG A 483 11.64 0.33 -34.95
C ARG A 483 11.63 1.60 -35.80
N ARG A 484 12.61 2.51 -35.63
CA ARG A 484 12.79 3.66 -36.53
C ARG A 484 13.35 3.19 -37.87
N ARG A 485 12.54 3.30 -38.92
CA ARG A 485 12.97 3.24 -40.31
C ARG A 485 13.89 4.41 -40.61
N ILE A 486 15.05 4.11 -41.20
CA ILE A 486 15.92 5.07 -41.86
C ILE A 486 15.27 5.42 -43.21
N ILE A 487 14.96 6.69 -43.43
CA ILE A 487 14.73 7.24 -44.77
C ILE A 487 16.05 7.90 -45.18
N ARG A 488 16.69 7.37 -46.23
CA ARG A 488 17.79 8.04 -46.93
C ARG A 488 17.19 9.08 -47.88
N PHE A 489 17.69 10.30 -47.84
CA PHE A 489 17.56 11.24 -48.96
C PHE A 489 18.68 10.97 -49.97
N GLY A 490 18.28 10.91 -51.23
CA GLY A 490 19.09 10.65 -52.42
C GLY A 490 18.13 10.44 -53.58
#